data_AF-A0A959H5A4-F1
#
_entry.id   AF-A0A959H5A4-F1
#
_cell.length_a   1.000
_cell.length_b   1.000
_cell.length_c   1.000
_cell.angle_alpha   90.00
_cell.angle_beta   90.00
_cell.angle_gamma   90.00
#
_symmetry.space_group_name_H-M   'P 1'
#
loop_
_entity.id
_entity.type
_entity.pdbx_description
1 polymer ?
#
loop_
_entity_poly.entity_id
_entity_poly.type
_entity_poly.pdbx_seq_one_letter_code
_entity_poly.pdbx_strand_id
1 'polypeptide(L)'
;MLTIIQLSDLRAALFWNSAIILAVIVALFIQWKEMKRLRLNLVHGFVVIAAINTALVVGSRLGALDIAGWQSLFYGGPLPPSSGKTILGGLLLAIPVYLLFKKYWRLPGTLADVIFIALPLAAAVGRLGCVAAGCCHGMVANGWLSWHYGPGMPAYEWQLEQGLIPEGAAASLPVYPVQAFFVVSTLLIFILLWRIRRKLKSSGSLALLVVGAILLNRAGVEFFREATTNRGILGFLFGGLKIGQWICLLGSGAALALLWKNEHRKAISKIRAKLISPLFISGALFTLTASILLFHQLLSFEEKVVLGLSYCPAMAAVIRRVWAGWELLPRRLTTVSLLSVTALILAATPLDSIPQIVKGDRWFDIQVGGVTGAYDEVSRDCSGNVIDTKKVNLSSAGFDVSYNYQAGDTENVGLGVHGSFGKVKAEDPLMEDNFNYQAYGPYLSFNSRRLGLRGGPLFIHYGGRPWKDMPYYHNYPSKEVNLTAYLRLGNRAKYFVDVGYYDFPGAHFFPEPSFSIGLFNWGFEDPTGGRNLRLGLAAINEETGVVASARGPLWKGNLFLEGSLYVQRKPMIGMGLKYRLMPKK
;
A
#
# COMPACT_ATOMS: atom_id res chain seq x y z
N MET A 1 -20.31 16.00 -31.06
CA MET A 1 -19.74 16.46 -29.77
C MET A 1 -18.34 15.87 -29.68
N LEU A 2 -17.30 16.69 -29.79
CA LEU A 2 -15.90 16.23 -29.75
C LEU A 2 -15.56 15.88 -28.30
N THR A 3 -15.27 14.62 -28.00
CA THR A 3 -14.79 14.21 -26.67
C THR A 3 -13.28 14.46 -26.61
N ILE A 4 -12.90 15.65 -26.11
CA ILE A 4 -11.49 16.01 -25.88
C ILE A 4 -11.13 15.59 -24.46
N ILE A 5 -10.13 14.72 -24.32
CA ILE A 5 -9.57 14.35 -23.02
C ILE A 5 -8.38 15.27 -22.76
N GLN A 6 -8.49 16.11 -21.72
CA GLN A 6 -7.42 17.02 -21.31
C GLN A 6 -7.24 16.98 -19.78
N LEU A 7 -6.05 16.56 -19.36
CA LEU A 7 -5.54 16.56 -17.99
C LEU A 7 -4.18 17.25 -18.06
N SER A 8 -3.89 18.15 -17.11
CA SER A 8 -2.54 18.69 -16.99
C SER A 8 -1.54 17.59 -16.60
N ASP A 9 -0.28 17.72 -16.99
CA ASP A 9 0.77 16.71 -16.79
C ASP A 9 0.87 16.24 -15.34
N LEU A 10 0.76 17.18 -14.38
CA LEU A 10 0.76 16.89 -12.95
C LEU A 10 -0.41 15.98 -12.53
N ARG A 11 -1.60 16.22 -13.08
CA ARG A 11 -2.80 15.41 -12.79
C ARG A 11 -2.72 14.04 -13.46
N ALA A 12 -2.18 13.96 -14.67
CA ALA A 12 -1.98 12.70 -15.38
C ALA A 12 -0.97 11.78 -14.67
N ALA A 13 0.17 12.32 -14.22
CA ALA A 13 1.18 11.57 -13.47
C ALA A 13 0.64 11.06 -12.11
N LEU A 14 -0.04 11.93 -11.34
CA LEU A 14 -0.68 11.53 -10.08
C LEU A 14 -1.73 10.44 -10.28
N PHE A 15 -2.56 10.55 -11.33
CA PHE A 15 -3.56 9.55 -11.63
C PHE A 15 -2.94 8.22 -12.06
N TRP A 16 -1.90 8.26 -12.90
CA TRP A 16 -1.16 7.08 -13.34
C TRP A 16 -0.50 6.36 -12.14
N ASN A 17 0.17 7.11 -11.26
CA ASN A 17 0.79 6.59 -10.04
C ASN A 17 -0.25 5.96 -9.11
N SER A 18 -1.37 6.65 -8.90
CA SER A 18 -2.46 6.17 -8.04
C SER A 18 -3.10 4.89 -8.59
N ALA A 19 -3.29 4.80 -9.90
CA ALA A 19 -3.85 3.63 -10.55
C ALA A 19 -2.97 2.38 -10.38
N ILE A 20 -1.64 2.52 -10.46
CA ILE A 20 -0.70 1.41 -10.24
C ILE A 20 -0.70 0.96 -8.78
N ILE A 21 -0.68 1.91 -7.84
CA ILE A 21 -0.76 1.61 -6.40
C ILE A 21 -2.08 0.88 -6.10
N LEU A 22 -3.20 1.40 -6.61
CA LEU A 22 -4.52 0.80 -6.44
C LEU A 22 -4.59 -0.61 -7.07
N ALA A 23 -3.99 -0.82 -8.23
CA ALA A 23 -3.95 -2.13 -8.89
C ALA A 23 -3.28 -3.18 -8.01
N VAL A 24 -2.21 -2.84 -7.31
CA VAL A 24 -1.50 -3.75 -6.39
C VAL A 24 -2.34 -4.02 -5.14
N ILE A 25 -2.98 -3.00 -4.55
CA ILE A 25 -3.88 -3.17 -3.40
C ILE A 25 -5.03 -4.11 -3.74
N VAL A 26 -5.68 -3.88 -4.89
CA VAL A 26 -6.77 -4.74 -5.39
C VAL A 26 -6.27 -6.16 -5.65
N ALA A 27 -5.09 -6.31 -6.25
CA ALA A 27 -4.50 -7.63 -6.50
C ALA A 27 -4.24 -8.41 -5.20
N LEU A 28 -3.61 -7.76 -4.21
CA LEU A 28 -3.32 -8.35 -2.91
C LEU A 28 -4.61 -8.74 -2.17
N PHE A 29 -5.65 -7.92 -2.26
CA PHE A 29 -6.94 -8.22 -1.66
C PHE A 29 -7.61 -9.46 -2.28
N ILE A 30 -7.61 -9.55 -3.63
CA ILE A 30 -8.15 -10.72 -4.34
C ILE A 30 -7.32 -11.98 -4.02
N GLN A 31 -6.00 -11.88 -4.03
CA GLN A 31 -5.09 -12.97 -3.69
C GLN A 31 -5.33 -13.44 -2.24
N TRP A 32 -5.47 -12.53 -1.29
CA TRP A 32 -5.81 -12.85 0.10
C TRP A 32 -7.13 -13.61 0.23
N LYS A 33 -8.19 -13.12 -0.43
CA LYS A 33 -9.51 -13.75 -0.43
C LYS A 33 -9.45 -15.16 -1.02
N GLU A 34 -8.73 -15.34 -2.12
CA GLU A 34 -8.62 -16.63 -2.78
C GLU A 34 -7.72 -17.62 -2.02
N MET A 35 -6.63 -17.14 -1.40
CA MET A 35 -5.80 -17.95 -0.48
C MET A 35 -6.61 -18.46 0.71
N LYS A 36 -7.44 -17.60 1.32
CA LYS A 36 -8.34 -17.99 2.42
C LYS A 36 -9.35 -19.04 1.95
N ARG A 37 -9.97 -18.84 0.79
CA ARG A 37 -10.92 -19.81 0.20
C ARG A 37 -10.28 -21.18 0.00
N LEU A 38 -9.06 -21.21 -0.55
CA LEU A 38 -8.31 -22.43 -0.82
C LEU A 38 -7.57 -23.00 0.40
N ARG A 39 -7.69 -22.36 1.57
CA ARG A 39 -6.99 -22.71 2.82
C ARG A 39 -5.48 -22.84 2.63
N LEU A 40 -4.89 -21.98 1.79
CA LEU A 40 -3.45 -21.92 1.58
C LEU A 40 -2.75 -21.20 2.73
N ASN A 41 -1.47 -21.50 2.92
CA ASN A 41 -0.66 -20.85 3.94
C ASN A 41 -0.33 -19.40 3.52
N LEU A 42 -0.94 -18.44 4.21
CA LEU A 42 -0.81 -17.00 3.92
C LEU A 42 0.64 -16.50 3.96
N VAL A 43 1.48 -17.06 4.84
CA VAL A 43 2.89 -16.68 4.95
C VAL A 43 3.62 -17.02 3.65
N HIS A 44 3.49 -18.26 3.18
CA HIS A 44 4.16 -18.68 1.94
C HIS A 44 3.61 -17.91 0.74
N GLY A 45 2.29 -17.68 0.70
CA GLY A 45 1.66 -16.95 -0.38
C GLY A 45 2.16 -15.51 -0.50
N PHE A 46 2.09 -14.73 0.57
CA PHE A 46 2.53 -13.33 0.53
C PHE A 46 4.03 -13.16 0.35
N VAL A 47 4.87 -14.04 0.91
CA VAL A 47 6.32 -13.98 0.69
C VAL A 47 6.67 -14.27 -0.77
N VAL A 48 6.01 -15.25 -1.40
CA VAL A 48 6.21 -15.55 -2.82
C VAL A 48 5.71 -14.40 -3.69
N ILE A 49 4.57 -13.78 -3.36
CA ILE A 49 4.07 -12.59 -4.05
C ILE A 49 5.07 -11.43 -3.95
N ALA A 50 5.60 -11.16 -2.76
CA ALA A 50 6.63 -10.14 -2.54
C ALA A 50 7.88 -10.42 -3.39
N ALA A 51 8.38 -11.66 -3.38
CA ALA A 51 9.54 -12.06 -4.17
C ALA A 51 9.31 -11.91 -5.68
N ILE A 52 8.14 -12.32 -6.18
CA ILE A 52 7.77 -12.16 -7.60
C ILE A 52 7.68 -10.69 -7.97
N ASN A 53 7.05 -9.86 -7.14
CA ASN A 53 6.93 -8.43 -7.41
C ASN A 53 8.30 -7.74 -7.41
N THR A 54 9.20 -8.08 -6.48
CA THR A 54 10.59 -7.62 -6.47
C THR A 54 11.32 -8.02 -7.75
N ALA A 55 11.25 -9.30 -8.12
CA ALA A 55 11.88 -9.81 -9.34
C ALA A 55 11.32 -9.17 -10.61
N LEU A 56 10.00 -8.95 -10.66
CA LEU A 56 9.33 -8.30 -11.79
C LEU A 56 9.76 -6.84 -11.94
N VAL A 57 9.78 -6.09 -10.83
CA VAL A 57 10.17 -4.67 -10.81
C VAL A 57 11.65 -4.52 -11.17
N VAL A 58 12.55 -5.20 -10.46
CA VAL A 58 14.00 -5.16 -10.72
C VAL A 58 14.31 -5.65 -12.13
N GLY A 59 13.72 -6.78 -12.55
CA GLY A 59 13.93 -7.34 -13.88
C GLY A 59 13.42 -6.43 -14.99
N SER A 60 12.33 -5.70 -14.77
CA SER A 60 11.81 -4.77 -15.77
C SER A 60 12.72 -3.59 -16.05
N ARG A 61 13.52 -3.18 -15.04
CA ARG A 61 14.55 -2.14 -15.16
C ARG A 61 15.80 -2.69 -15.82
N LEU A 62 16.31 -3.83 -15.35
CA LEU A 62 17.49 -4.47 -15.92
C LEU A 62 17.30 -4.81 -17.40
N GLY A 63 16.14 -5.35 -17.78
CA GLY A 63 15.82 -5.64 -19.17
C GLY A 63 15.52 -4.40 -20.03
N ALA A 64 15.62 -3.19 -19.49
CA ALA A 64 15.50 -1.94 -20.23
C ALA A 64 16.83 -1.18 -20.35
N LEU A 65 17.92 -1.69 -19.74
CA LEU A 65 19.25 -1.12 -19.89
C LEU A 65 19.80 -1.38 -21.29
N ASP A 66 20.38 -0.35 -21.88
CA ASP A 66 21.18 -0.42 -23.09
C ASP A 66 22.61 -0.89 -22.78
N ILE A 67 23.43 -1.05 -23.82
CA ILE A 67 24.80 -1.56 -23.69
C ILE A 67 25.62 -0.68 -22.73
N ALA A 68 25.48 0.65 -22.82
CA ALA A 68 26.12 1.60 -21.94
C ALA A 68 25.66 1.45 -20.48
N GLY A 69 24.35 1.29 -20.25
CA GLY A 69 23.79 1.05 -18.92
C GLY A 69 24.29 -0.24 -18.28
N TRP A 70 24.47 -1.32 -19.06
CA TRP A 70 25.08 -2.56 -18.58
C TRP A 70 26.56 -2.37 -18.22
N GLN A 71 27.33 -1.63 -19.03
CA GLN A 71 28.72 -1.32 -18.72
C GLN A 71 28.83 -0.51 -17.41
N SER A 72 28.03 0.54 -17.22
CA SER A 72 28.03 1.31 -15.98
C SER A 72 27.68 0.46 -14.76
N LEU A 73 26.75 -0.50 -14.89
CA LEU A 73 26.38 -1.41 -13.79
C LEU A 73 27.56 -2.31 -13.37
N PHE A 74 28.35 -2.82 -14.33
CA PHE A 74 29.48 -3.71 -14.03
C PHE A 74 30.73 -2.97 -13.53
N TYR A 75 30.96 -1.75 -14.02
CA TYR A 75 32.15 -0.96 -13.69
C TYR A 75 31.92 0.08 -12.57
N GLY A 76 30.76 0.04 -11.91
CA GLY A 76 30.44 0.94 -10.77
C GLY A 76 30.23 2.39 -11.17
N GLY A 77 29.90 2.65 -12.43
CA GLY A 77 29.57 3.99 -12.94
C GLY A 77 28.15 4.42 -12.55
N PRO A 78 27.84 5.73 -12.66
CA PRO A 78 26.48 6.22 -12.43
C PRO A 78 25.52 5.60 -13.44
N LEU A 79 24.41 5.05 -12.94
CA LEU A 79 23.35 4.51 -13.79
C LEU A 79 22.54 5.67 -14.40
N PRO A 80 22.13 5.57 -15.68
CA PRO A 80 21.38 6.64 -16.35
C PRO A 80 20.06 6.94 -15.61
N PRO A 81 19.65 8.22 -15.48
CA PRO A 81 18.40 8.60 -14.85
C PRO A 81 17.21 7.96 -15.58
N SER A 82 16.51 7.05 -14.88
CA SER A 82 15.30 6.37 -15.34
C SER A 82 15.32 5.90 -16.81
N SER A 83 16.11 4.87 -17.09
CA SER A 83 15.92 4.04 -18.27
C SER A 83 14.51 3.43 -18.31
N GLY A 84 14.06 2.99 -19.48
CA GLY A 84 12.72 2.46 -19.70
C GLY A 84 12.33 1.28 -18.81
N LYS A 85 11.20 0.64 -19.12
CA LYS A 85 10.75 -0.59 -18.44
C LYS A 85 10.35 -1.62 -19.49
N THR A 86 10.74 -2.88 -19.32
CA THR A 86 10.30 -3.95 -20.22
C THR A 86 9.62 -5.06 -19.44
N ILE A 87 8.42 -5.45 -19.89
CA ILE A 87 7.71 -6.59 -19.29
C ILE A 87 8.49 -7.90 -19.47
N LEU A 88 9.21 -8.03 -20.59
CA LEU A 88 10.05 -9.20 -20.87
C LEU A 88 11.18 -9.35 -19.86
N GLY A 89 11.89 -8.26 -19.52
CA GLY A 89 12.91 -8.28 -18.47
C GLY A 89 12.34 -8.67 -17.11
N GLY A 90 11.17 -8.14 -16.76
CA GLY A 90 10.47 -8.51 -15.53
C GLY A 90 10.09 -9.99 -15.48
N LEU A 91 9.51 -10.52 -16.56
CA LEU A 91 9.13 -11.94 -16.67
C LEU A 91 10.36 -12.87 -16.62
N LEU A 92 11.48 -12.45 -17.22
CA LEU A 92 12.73 -13.21 -17.24
C LEU A 92 13.28 -13.46 -15.83
N LEU A 93 13.09 -12.54 -14.88
CA LEU A 93 13.46 -12.76 -13.48
C LEU A 93 12.32 -13.38 -12.65
N ALA A 94 11.07 -12.95 -12.86
CA ALA A 94 9.94 -13.40 -12.05
C ALA A 94 9.65 -14.91 -12.22
N ILE A 95 9.77 -15.45 -13.44
CA ILE A 95 9.49 -16.87 -13.72
C ILE A 95 10.49 -17.79 -12.99
N PRO A 96 11.83 -17.64 -13.13
CA PRO A 96 12.80 -18.44 -12.38
C PRO A 96 12.62 -18.33 -10.87
N VAL A 97 12.37 -17.12 -10.35
CA VAL A 97 12.12 -16.92 -8.91
C VAL A 97 10.93 -17.76 -8.45
N TYR A 98 9.79 -17.69 -9.14
CA TYR A 98 8.64 -18.53 -8.81
C TYR A 98 8.97 -20.03 -8.87
N LEU A 99 9.69 -20.49 -9.91
CA LEU A 99 10.06 -21.89 -10.05
C LEU A 99 11.00 -22.38 -8.94
N LEU A 100 11.95 -21.54 -8.49
CA LEU A 100 12.83 -21.82 -7.37
C LEU A 100 12.01 -21.99 -6.08
N PHE A 101 11.14 -21.02 -5.76
CA PHE A 101 10.24 -21.12 -4.60
C PHE A 101 9.34 -22.36 -4.69
N LYS A 102 8.77 -22.65 -5.87
CA LYS A 102 7.94 -23.84 -6.10
C LYS A 102 8.71 -25.13 -5.81
N LYS A 103 9.95 -25.25 -6.28
CA LYS A 103 10.81 -26.42 -6.08
C LYS A 103 11.23 -26.58 -4.61
N TYR A 104 11.80 -25.53 -4.01
CA TYR A 104 12.38 -25.61 -2.67
C TYR A 104 11.32 -25.64 -1.55
N TRP A 105 10.21 -24.94 -1.72
CA TRP A 105 9.15 -24.85 -0.71
C TRP A 105 8.01 -25.84 -0.95
N ARG A 106 8.10 -26.64 -2.04
CA ARG A 106 7.09 -27.61 -2.48
C ARG A 106 5.70 -26.99 -2.58
N LEU A 107 5.62 -25.84 -3.25
CA LEU A 107 4.39 -25.05 -3.32
C LEU A 107 3.35 -25.75 -4.22
N PRO A 108 2.07 -25.76 -3.83
CA PRO A 108 1.03 -26.32 -4.67
C PRO A 108 0.82 -25.46 -5.92
N GLY A 109 0.45 -26.10 -7.04
CA GLY A 109 0.12 -25.39 -8.28
C GLY A 109 -1.02 -24.38 -8.11
N THR A 110 -1.90 -24.59 -7.13
CA THR A 110 -2.97 -23.66 -6.75
C THR A 110 -2.48 -22.29 -6.30
N LEU A 111 -1.20 -22.17 -5.88
CA LEU A 111 -0.64 -20.86 -5.57
C LEU A 111 -0.43 -20.03 -6.84
N ALA A 112 -0.07 -20.65 -7.97
CA ALA A 112 -0.06 -19.93 -9.25
C ALA A 112 -1.48 -19.44 -9.59
N ASP A 113 -2.49 -20.28 -9.42
CA ASP A 113 -3.89 -19.91 -9.70
C ASP A 113 -4.31 -18.65 -8.91
N VAL A 114 -3.91 -18.55 -7.64
CA VAL A 114 -4.13 -17.38 -6.79
C VAL A 114 -3.38 -16.15 -7.30
N ILE A 115 -2.10 -16.29 -7.65
CA ILE A 115 -1.28 -15.16 -8.11
C ILE A 115 -1.88 -14.59 -9.40
N PHE A 116 -2.22 -15.46 -10.35
CA PHE A 116 -2.65 -15.06 -11.69
C PHE A 116 -4.11 -14.58 -11.74
N ILE A 117 -5.05 -15.11 -10.95
CA ILE A 117 -6.47 -14.67 -11.03
C ILE A 117 -6.67 -13.18 -10.73
N ALA A 118 -5.76 -12.55 -9.98
CA ALA A 118 -5.77 -11.12 -9.71
C ALA A 118 -5.28 -10.26 -10.89
N LEU A 119 -4.49 -10.83 -11.81
CA LEU A 119 -3.82 -10.08 -12.88
C LEU A 119 -4.77 -9.35 -13.84
N PRO A 120 -5.87 -9.96 -14.34
CA PRO A 120 -6.75 -9.24 -15.27
C PRO A 120 -7.38 -7.98 -14.63
N LEU A 121 -7.77 -8.07 -13.36
CA LEU A 121 -8.33 -6.93 -12.63
C LEU A 121 -7.26 -5.86 -12.34
N ALA A 122 -6.07 -6.28 -11.90
CA ALA A 122 -4.95 -5.36 -11.70
C ALA A 122 -4.56 -4.66 -13.01
N ALA A 123 -4.55 -5.39 -14.13
CA ALA A 123 -4.27 -4.85 -15.45
C ALA A 123 -5.33 -3.84 -15.90
N ALA A 124 -6.62 -4.11 -15.64
CA ALA A 124 -7.70 -3.16 -15.91
C ALA A 124 -7.53 -1.87 -15.10
N VAL A 125 -7.31 -1.98 -13.79
CA VAL A 125 -7.12 -0.81 -12.90
C VAL A 125 -5.88 -0.01 -13.31
N GLY A 126 -4.75 -0.67 -13.55
CA GLY A 126 -3.52 0.02 -13.99
C GLY A 126 -3.68 0.72 -15.34
N ARG A 127 -4.52 0.19 -16.24
CA ARG A 127 -4.78 0.77 -17.57
C ARG A 127 -5.68 2.00 -17.54
N LEU A 128 -6.42 2.24 -16.45
CA LEU A 128 -7.06 3.54 -16.22
C LEU A 128 -6.04 4.67 -16.16
N GLY A 129 -4.84 4.40 -15.63
CA GLY A 129 -3.71 5.33 -15.69
C GLY A 129 -3.32 5.69 -17.12
N CYS A 130 -3.28 4.72 -18.05
CA CYS A 130 -2.99 4.97 -19.46
C CYS A 130 -4.11 5.74 -20.18
N VAL A 131 -5.37 5.52 -19.80
CA VAL A 131 -6.52 6.28 -20.31
C VAL A 131 -6.39 7.76 -19.95
N ALA A 132 -6.09 8.06 -18.69
CA ALA A 132 -5.92 9.43 -18.20
C ALA A 132 -4.66 10.11 -18.74
N ALA A 133 -3.57 9.36 -18.90
CA ALA A 133 -2.30 9.90 -19.40
C ALA A 133 -2.23 10.02 -20.94
N GLY A 134 -3.19 9.46 -21.68
CA GLY A 134 -3.16 9.45 -23.15
C GLY A 134 -2.00 8.67 -23.77
N CYS A 135 -1.33 7.79 -23.01
CA CYS A 135 -0.20 7.00 -23.50
C CYS A 135 -0.67 5.67 -24.13
N CYS A 136 0.13 5.09 -25.03
CA CYS A 136 -0.18 3.84 -25.75
C CYS A 136 -1.45 3.91 -26.63
N HIS A 137 -1.62 5.02 -27.36
CA HIS A 137 -2.79 5.29 -28.19
C HIS A 137 -2.95 4.34 -29.39
N GLY A 138 -4.14 4.38 -29.97
CA GLY A 138 -4.48 3.69 -31.21
C GLY A 138 -3.98 4.37 -32.47
N MET A 139 -4.17 3.70 -33.60
CA MET A 139 -4.01 4.29 -34.92
C MET A 139 -5.05 5.38 -35.15
N VAL A 140 -4.77 6.29 -36.07
CA VAL A 140 -5.72 7.31 -36.53
C VAL A 140 -6.95 6.63 -37.12
N ALA A 141 -8.14 7.05 -36.68
CA ALA A 141 -9.39 6.44 -37.05
C ALA A 141 -10.53 7.46 -37.04
N ASN A 142 -11.29 7.51 -38.12
CA ASN A 142 -12.46 8.37 -38.24
C ASN A 142 -13.71 7.56 -37.91
N GLY A 143 -14.15 7.58 -36.65
CA GLY A 143 -15.31 6.84 -36.17
C GLY A 143 -15.91 7.43 -34.90
N TRP A 144 -17.16 7.07 -34.61
CA TRP A 144 -17.91 7.57 -33.45
C TRP A 144 -17.31 7.18 -32.08
N LEU A 145 -16.44 6.17 -32.06
CA LEU A 145 -15.71 5.72 -30.87
C LEU A 145 -14.32 6.35 -30.74
N SER A 146 -13.87 7.15 -31.71
CA SER A 146 -12.52 7.72 -31.69
C SER A 146 -12.40 8.86 -30.67
N TRP A 147 -11.23 8.97 -30.05
CA TRP A 147 -10.93 10.00 -29.05
C TRP A 147 -9.88 10.98 -29.55
N HIS A 148 -9.95 12.20 -29.02
CA HIS A 148 -8.96 13.25 -29.24
C HIS A 148 -8.21 13.54 -27.94
N TYR A 149 -6.90 13.74 -28.05
CA TYR A 149 -6.04 14.09 -26.93
C TYR A 149 -5.56 15.54 -27.06
N GLY A 150 -5.62 16.30 -25.97
CA GLY A 150 -5.20 17.70 -25.96
C GLY A 150 -3.67 17.91 -25.93
N PRO A 151 -3.20 19.16 -26.07
CA PRO A 151 -1.79 19.52 -25.96
C PRO A 151 -1.14 19.05 -24.64
N GLY A 152 0.14 18.62 -24.70
CA GLY A 152 0.88 18.05 -23.57
C GLY A 152 0.72 16.53 -23.40
N MET A 153 -0.20 15.89 -24.14
CA MET A 153 -0.39 14.45 -24.05
C MET A 153 0.47 13.69 -25.07
N PRO A 154 0.97 12.47 -24.75
CA PRO A 154 1.86 11.72 -25.64
C PRO A 154 1.32 11.46 -27.05
N ALA A 155 0.00 11.30 -27.20
CA ALA A 155 -0.63 11.13 -28.51
C ALA A 155 -0.64 12.42 -29.34
N TYR A 156 -0.81 13.58 -28.70
CA TYR A 156 -0.73 14.88 -29.34
C TYR A 156 0.72 15.18 -29.73
N GLU A 157 1.65 15.06 -28.78
CA GLU A 157 3.07 15.34 -29.00
C GLU A 157 3.65 14.46 -30.12
N TRP A 158 3.33 13.16 -30.11
CA TRP A 158 3.78 12.27 -31.18
C TRP A 158 3.25 12.70 -32.55
N GLN A 159 1.97 13.09 -32.66
CA GLN A 159 1.43 13.56 -33.94
C GLN A 159 2.03 14.88 -34.39
N LEU A 160 2.34 15.78 -33.45
CA LEU A 160 3.02 17.04 -33.73
C LEU A 160 4.45 16.78 -34.23
N GLU A 161 5.21 15.92 -33.55
CA GLU A 161 6.57 15.51 -33.95
C GLU A 161 6.61 14.84 -35.33
N GLN A 162 5.56 14.07 -35.68
CA GLN A 162 5.44 13.44 -37.01
C GLN A 162 4.89 14.39 -38.09
N GLY A 163 4.59 15.66 -37.77
CA GLY A 163 4.01 16.61 -38.70
C GLY A 163 2.58 16.27 -39.16
N LEU A 164 1.85 15.44 -38.41
CA LEU A 164 0.47 15.05 -38.71
C LEU A 164 -0.55 16.13 -38.31
N ILE A 165 -0.17 17.01 -37.37
CA ILE A 165 -0.96 18.17 -36.94
C ILE A 165 -0.08 19.43 -36.94
N PRO A 166 -0.63 20.62 -37.23
CA PRO A 166 0.12 21.87 -37.17
C PRO A 166 0.39 22.32 -35.73
N GLU A 167 1.42 23.15 -35.53
CA GLU A 167 1.66 23.83 -34.26
C GLU A 167 0.43 24.65 -33.85
N GLY A 168 0.04 24.56 -32.58
CA GLY A 168 -1.15 25.24 -32.04
C GLY A 168 -2.48 24.54 -32.31
N ALA A 169 -2.48 23.30 -32.85
CA ALA A 169 -3.69 22.50 -32.98
C ALA A 169 -4.41 22.33 -31.64
N ALA A 170 -5.75 22.44 -31.65
CA ALA A 170 -6.55 22.34 -30.43
C ALA A 170 -6.57 20.91 -29.83
N ALA A 171 -6.35 19.88 -30.66
CA ALA A 171 -6.28 18.48 -30.24
C ALA A 171 -5.59 17.62 -31.31
N SER A 172 -5.25 16.38 -30.93
CA SER A 172 -4.77 15.34 -31.84
C SER A 172 -5.82 14.96 -32.88
N LEU A 173 -5.40 14.33 -33.98
CA LEU A 173 -6.27 13.54 -34.85
C LEU A 173 -7.02 12.47 -34.03
N PRO A 174 -8.22 12.08 -34.48
CA PRO A 174 -9.02 11.08 -33.79
C PRO A 174 -8.31 9.72 -33.84
N VAL A 175 -8.14 9.08 -32.68
CA VAL A 175 -7.48 7.77 -32.57
C VAL A 175 -8.38 6.74 -31.89
N TYR A 176 -8.17 5.46 -32.18
CA TYR A 176 -8.86 4.40 -31.46
C TYR A 176 -8.54 4.46 -29.95
N PRO A 177 -9.54 4.33 -29.05
CA PRO A 177 -9.35 4.34 -27.60
C PRO A 177 -8.89 2.95 -27.10
N VAL A 178 -7.75 2.49 -27.61
CA VAL A 178 -7.19 1.15 -27.39
C VAL A 178 -7.00 0.85 -25.90
N GLN A 179 -6.67 1.86 -25.09
CA GLN A 179 -6.54 1.74 -23.65
C GLN A 179 -7.88 1.37 -23.00
N ALA A 180 -8.99 1.98 -23.43
CA ALA A 180 -10.33 1.66 -22.95
C ALA A 180 -10.77 0.26 -23.40
N PHE A 181 -10.49 -0.12 -24.66
CA PHE A 181 -10.72 -1.49 -25.14
C PHE A 181 -9.98 -2.51 -24.27
N PHE A 182 -8.74 -2.20 -23.88
CA PHE A 182 -7.97 -3.05 -22.99
C PHE A 182 -8.58 -3.13 -21.58
N VAL A 183 -9.03 -2.01 -21.00
CA VAL A 183 -9.71 -1.99 -19.68
C VAL A 183 -10.96 -2.86 -19.70
N VAL A 184 -11.86 -2.63 -20.67
CA VAL A 184 -13.14 -3.35 -20.76
C VAL A 184 -12.89 -4.84 -20.99
N SER A 185 -12.04 -5.20 -21.97
CA SER A 185 -11.76 -6.60 -22.27
C SER A 185 -11.09 -7.33 -21.11
N THR A 186 -10.15 -6.72 -20.39
CA THR A 186 -9.52 -7.37 -19.23
C THR A 186 -10.45 -7.50 -18.02
N LEU A 187 -11.38 -6.56 -17.83
CA LEU A 187 -12.46 -6.71 -16.84
C LEU A 187 -13.41 -7.86 -17.20
N LEU A 188 -13.81 -7.97 -18.47
CA LEU A 188 -14.65 -9.08 -18.92
C LEU A 188 -13.95 -10.43 -18.74
N ILE A 189 -12.65 -10.50 -19.06
CA ILE A 189 -11.81 -11.67 -18.78
C ILE A 189 -11.80 -11.96 -17.28
N PHE A 190 -11.58 -10.96 -16.43
CA PHE A 190 -11.64 -11.16 -14.97
C PHE A 190 -12.98 -11.77 -14.54
N ILE A 191 -14.10 -11.19 -14.96
CA ILE A 191 -15.45 -11.64 -14.58
C ILE A 191 -15.70 -13.08 -15.05
N LEU A 192 -15.34 -13.40 -16.30
CA LEU A 192 -15.48 -14.74 -16.86
C LEU A 192 -14.63 -15.75 -16.08
N LEU A 193 -13.34 -15.47 -15.95
CA LEU A 193 -12.39 -16.34 -15.24
C LEU A 193 -12.78 -16.50 -13.78
N TRP A 194 -13.25 -15.44 -13.13
CA TRP A 194 -13.78 -15.49 -11.77
C TRP A 194 -14.97 -16.45 -11.68
N ARG A 195 -15.91 -16.44 -12.63
CA ARG A 195 -17.06 -17.36 -12.61
C ARG A 195 -16.65 -18.82 -12.83
N ILE A 196 -15.72 -19.08 -13.75
CA ILE A 196 -15.33 -20.46 -14.11
C ILE A 196 -14.24 -21.06 -13.23
N ARG A 197 -13.55 -20.27 -12.39
CA ARG A 197 -12.41 -20.74 -11.56
C ARG A 197 -12.71 -21.93 -10.65
N ARG A 198 -13.99 -22.18 -10.34
CA ARG A 198 -14.43 -23.32 -9.53
C ARG A 198 -14.64 -24.61 -10.35
N LYS A 199 -14.66 -24.51 -11.68
CA LYS A 199 -14.92 -25.62 -12.61
C LYS A 199 -13.64 -26.34 -13.06
N LEU A 200 -12.48 -25.71 -12.90
CA LEU A 200 -11.18 -26.29 -13.29
C LEU A 200 -10.75 -27.35 -12.27
N LYS A 201 -10.30 -28.50 -12.76
CA LYS A 201 -10.00 -29.67 -11.92
C LYS A 201 -8.55 -29.66 -11.44
N SER A 202 -7.63 -29.23 -12.28
CA SER A 202 -6.19 -29.35 -12.03
C SER A 202 -5.58 -28.08 -11.44
N SER A 203 -4.62 -28.28 -10.52
CA SER A 203 -3.85 -27.18 -9.91
C SER A 203 -2.94 -26.51 -10.94
N GLY A 204 -2.99 -25.18 -11.05
CA GLY A 204 -2.23 -24.41 -12.03
C GLY A 204 -2.97 -24.17 -13.35
N SER A 205 -4.12 -24.81 -13.57
CA SER A 205 -4.93 -24.64 -14.79
C SER A 205 -5.53 -23.24 -14.89
N LEU A 206 -5.94 -22.64 -13.76
CA LEU A 206 -6.50 -21.29 -13.79
C LEU A 206 -5.43 -20.27 -14.18
N ALA A 207 -4.21 -20.43 -13.68
CA ALA A 207 -3.08 -19.58 -14.06
C ALA A 207 -2.80 -19.64 -15.56
N LEU A 208 -2.75 -20.85 -16.14
CA LEU A 208 -2.56 -21.02 -17.59
C LEU A 208 -3.70 -20.39 -18.40
N LEU A 209 -4.94 -20.57 -17.95
CA LEU A 209 -6.10 -19.98 -18.61
C LEU A 209 -6.08 -18.44 -18.54
N VAL A 210 -5.70 -17.87 -17.40
CA VAL A 210 -5.50 -16.42 -17.25
C VAL A 210 -4.43 -15.91 -18.22
N VAL A 211 -3.25 -16.55 -18.24
CA VAL A 211 -2.16 -16.15 -19.13
C VAL A 211 -2.59 -16.22 -20.58
N GLY A 212 -3.18 -17.33 -21.01
CA GLY A 212 -3.69 -17.49 -22.37
C GLY A 212 -4.70 -16.41 -22.74
N ALA A 213 -5.68 -16.16 -21.87
CA ALA A 213 -6.71 -15.13 -22.12
C ALA A 213 -6.12 -13.72 -22.21
N ILE A 214 -5.19 -13.34 -21.34
CA ILE A 214 -4.54 -12.01 -21.38
C ILE A 214 -3.68 -11.87 -22.65
N LEU A 215 -2.92 -12.90 -23.02
CA LEU A 215 -2.07 -12.86 -24.23
C LEU A 215 -2.92 -12.80 -25.50
N LEU A 216 -4.00 -13.58 -25.58
CA LEU A 216 -4.93 -13.52 -26.70
C LEU A 216 -5.59 -12.14 -26.80
N ASN A 217 -6.04 -11.59 -25.67
CA ASN A 217 -6.59 -10.24 -25.62
C ASN A 217 -5.58 -9.19 -26.09
N ARG A 218 -4.32 -9.32 -25.67
CA ARG A 218 -3.24 -8.44 -26.08
C ARG A 218 -3.03 -8.50 -27.60
N ALA A 219 -3.02 -9.69 -28.20
CA ALA A 219 -2.90 -9.85 -29.65
C ALA A 219 -4.07 -9.18 -30.41
N GLY A 220 -5.30 -9.31 -29.88
CA GLY A 220 -6.51 -8.70 -30.45
C GLY A 220 -6.52 -7.16 -30.37
N VAL A 221 -6.18 -6.60 -29.21
CA VAL A 221 -6.14 -5.13 -29.03
C VAL A 221 -5.04 -4.48 -29.89
N GLU A 222 -3.97 -5.22 -30.17
CA GLU A 222 -2.82 -4.73 -30.92
C GLU A 222 -3.12 -4.43 -32.41
N PHE A 223 -4.22 -4.96 -32.97
CA PHE A 223 -4.71 -4.59 -34.30
C PHE A 223 -5.16 -3.13 -34.40
N PHE A 224 -5.65 -2.55 -33.30
CA PHE A 224 -6.11 -1.16 -33.26
C PHE A 224 -5.02 -0.18 -32.80
N ARG A 225 -3.89 -0.72 -32.33
CA ARG A 225 -2.84 0.03 -31.64
C ARG A 225 -1.82 0.59 -32.61
N GLU A 226 -1.35 1.81 -32.36
CA GLU A 226 -0.30 2.41 -33.19
C GLU A 226 1.03 1.65 -33.02
N ALA A 227 1.69 1.32 -34.14
CA ALA A 227 2.87 0.44 -34.14
C ALA A 227 4.06 1.07 -33.43
N THR A 228 4.24 2.39 -33.58
CA THR A 228 5.30 3.19 -32.94
C THR A 228 5.19 3.24 -31.42
N THR A 229 4.01 2.96 -30.86
CA THR A 229 3.82 2.84 -29.41
C THR A 229 4.34 1.51 -28.84
N ASN A 230 4.82 0.59 -29.69
CA ASN A 230 5.56 -0.59 -29.26
C ASN A 230 7.05 -0.28 -29.12
N ARG A 231 7.64 -0.77 -28.03
CA ARG A 231 9.08 -0.60 -27.79
C ARG A 231 9.88 -1.63 -28.57
N GLY A 232 10.86 -1.14 -29.35
CA GLY A 232 11.87 -1.97 -30.03
C GLY A 232 11.26 -2.93 -31.06
N ILE A 233 11.81 -4.15 -31.12
CA ILE A 233 11.47 -5.14 -32.16
C ILE A 233 9.98 -5.54 -32.18
N LEU A 234 9.25 -5.32 -31.10
CA LEU A 234 7.85 -5.75 -30.96
C LEU A 234 6.89 -5.02 -31.91
N GLY A 235 7.26 -3.83 -32.40
CA GLY A 235 6.46 -3.05 -33.35
C GLY A 235 6.65 -3.43 -34.82
N PHE A 236 7.71 -4.18 -35.15
CA PHE A 236 7.99 -4.56 -36.54
C PHE A 236 6.96 -5.53 -37.06
N LEU A 237 6.59 -5.34 -38.33
CA LEU A 237 5.67 -6.20 -39.05
C LEU A 237 6.43 -7.38 -39.65
N PHE A 238 5.94 -8.59 -39.40
CA PHE A 238 6.40 -9.83 -39.99
C PHE A 238 5.19 -10.66 -40.41
N GLY A 239 5.04 -10.92 -41.71
CA GLY A 239 3.91 -11.69 -42.24
C GLY A 239 2.53 -11.03 -41.98
N GLY A 240 2.45 -9.70 -42.03
CA GLY A 240 1.21 -8.93 -41.83
C GLY A 240 0.78 -8.71 -40.38
N LEU A 241 1.48 -9.28 -39.40
CA LEU A 241 1.27 -9.05 -37.97
C LEU A 241 2.52 -8.48 -37.31
N LYS A 242 2.35 -7.76 -36.21
CA LYS A 242 3.49 -7.27 -35.42
C LYS A 242 4.18 -8.44 -34.71
N ILE A 243 5.50 -8.40 -34.54
CA ILE A 243 6.26 -9.43 -33.81
C ILE A 243 5.69 -9.63 -32.39
N GLY A 244 5.26 -8.55 -31.73
CA GLY A 244 4.59 -8.64 -30.44
C GLY A 244 3.28 -9.45 -30.46
N GLN A 245 2.53 -9.41 -31.56
CA GLN A 245 1.32 -10.22 -31.73
C GLN A 245 1.65 -11.70 -31.89
N TRP A 246 2.67 -12.04 -32.70
CA TRP A 246 3.14 -13.42 -32.85
C TRP A 246 3.55 -14.04 -31.51
N ILE A 247 4.32 -13.31 -30.70
CA ILE A 247 4.73 -13.78 -29.37
C ILE A 247 3.51 -14.03 -28.48
N CYS A 248 2.52 -13.12 -28.50
CA CYS A 248 1.30 -13.28 -27.72
C CYS A 248 0.46 -14.49 -28.19
N LEU A 249 0.31 -14.69 -29.50
CA LEU A 249 -0.43 -15.82 -30.06
C LEU A 249 0.24 -17.16 -29.75
N LEU A 250 1.56 -17.27 -29.94
CA LEU A 250 2.33 -18.46 -29.59
C LEU A 250 2.28 -18.76 -28.10
N GLY A 251 2.44 -17.73 -27.25
CA GLY A 251 2.34 -17.87 -25.81
C GLY A 251 0.93 -18.29 -25.35
N SER A 252 -0.12 -17.76 -25.98
CA SER A 252 -1.50 -18.17 -25.74
C SER A 252 -1.73 -19.63 -26.14
N GLY A 253 -1.27 -20.03 -27.33
CA GLY A 253 -1.34 -21.42 -27.80
C GLY A 253 -0.61 -22.39 -26.87
N ALA A 254 0.59 -22.03 -26.41
CA ALA A 254 1.34 -22.83 -25.45
C ALA A 254 0.61 -22.95 -24.10
N ALA A 255 0.03 -21.85 -23.59
CA ALA A 255 -0.74 -21.87 -22.35
C ALA A 255 -1.98 -22.77 -22.46
N LEU A 256 -2.70 -22.72 -23.59
CA LEU A 256 -3.86 -23.59 -23.87
C LEU A 256 -3.47 -25.06 -24.04
N ALA A 257 -2.37 -25.36 -24.73
CA ALA A 257 -1.87 -26.72 -24.87
C ALA A 257 -1.46 -27.33 -23.52
N LEU A 258 -0.78 -26.54 -22.66
CA LEU A 258 -0.44 -26.94 -21.30
C LEU A 258 -1.68 -27.09 -20.41
N LEU A 259 -2.67 -26.22 -20.56
CA LEU A 259 -3.96 -26.32 -19.88
C LEU A 259 -4.67 -27.62 -20.26
N TRP A 260 -4.79 -27.90 -21.56
CA TRP A 260 -5.39 -29.12 -22.08
C TRP A 260 -4.69 -30.36 -21.51
N LYS A 261 -3.35 -30.39 -21.56
CA LYS A 261 -2.54 -31.46 -20.96
C LYS A 261 -2.76 -31.59 -19.44
N ASN A 262 -2.89 -30.49 -18.70
CA ASN A 262 -3.09 -30.51 -17.25
C ASN A 262 -4.49 -31.01 -16.85
N GLU A 263 -5.53 -30.66 -17.61
CA GLU A 263 -6.90 -31.12 -17.35
C GLU A 263 -7.10 -32.59 -17.75
N HIS A 264 -6.29 -33.14 -18.67
CA HIS A 264 -6.34 -34.56 -19.07
C HIS A 264 -5.50 -35.48 -18.17
N ARG A 265 -4.61 -34.93 -17.34
CA ARG A 265 -3.87 -35.73 -16.34
C ARG A 265 -4.72 -35.91 -15.09
N LYS A 266 -4.72 -37.12 -14.50
CA LYS A 266 -5.35 -37.37 -13.18
C LYS A 266 -4.84 -36.36 -12.16
N ALA A 267 -5.75 -35.82 -11.33
CA ALA A 267 -5.45 -34.80 -10.32
C ALA A 267 -4.23 -35.23 -9.48
N ILE A 268 -3.14 -34.48 -9.58
CA ILE A 268 -1.96 -34.69 -8.76
C ILE A 268 -2.36 -34.48 -7.30
N SER A 269 -1.93 -35.40 -6.44
CA SER A 269 -2.20 -35.39 -5.00
C SER A 269 -1.90 -34.02 -4.37
N LYS A 270 -2.65 -33.64 -3.32
CA LYS A 270 -2.46 -32.39 -2.58
C LYS A 270 -1.03 -32.32 -2.03
N ILE A 271 -0.12 -31.65 -2.74
CA ILE A 271 1.21 -31.35 -2.22
C ILE A 271 1.03 -30.37 -1.05
N ARG A 272 1.28 -30.84 0.17
CA ARG A 272 1.31 -29.98 1.35
C ARG A 272 2.63 -29.22 1.31
N ALA A 273 2.56 -27.89 1.27
CA ALA A 273 3.75 -27.04 1.30
C ALA A 273 4.63 -27.40 2.51
N LYS A 274 5.95 -27.42 2.31
CA LYS A 274 6.89 -27.70 3.39
C LYS A 274 6.73 -26.61 4.46
N LEU A 275 6.62 -27.00 5.73
CA LEU A 275 6.54 -26.03 6.80
C LEU A 275 7.93 -25.43 7.04
N ILE A 276 8.13 -24.19 6.60
CA ILE A 276 9.42 -23.49 6.73
C ILE A 276 9.43 -22.68 8.03
N SER A 277 10.60 -22.62 8.69
CA SER A 277 10.77 -21.85 9.92
C SER A 277 10.61 -20.35 9.65
N PRO A 278 9.91 -19.60 10.52
CA PRO A 278 9.81 -18.14 10.44
C PRO A 278 11.15 -17.41 10.33
N LEU A 279 12.21 -17.92 10.98
CA LEU A 279 13.55 -17.38 10.86
C LEU A 279 14.09 -17.43 9.42
N PHE A 280 13.94 -18.58 8.74
CA PHE A 280 14.38 -18.71 7.35
C PHE A 280 13.57 -17.81 6.40
N ILE A 281 12.26 -17.69 6.65
CA ILE A 281 11.38 -16.81 5.87
C ILE A 281 11.77 -15.35 6.07
N SER A 282 12.11 -14.95 7.29
CA SER A 282 12.54 -13.59 7.61
C SER A 282 13.92 -13.28 7.03
N GLY A 283 14.83 -14.26 7.02
CA GLY A 283 16.08 -14.18 6.28
C GLY A 283 15.87 -14.00 4.78
N ALA A 284 14.93 -14.75 4.18
CA ALA A 284 14.59 -14.61 2.75
C ALA A 284 13.95 -13.25 2.43
N LEU A 285 13.07 -12.73 3.29
CA LEU A 285 12.54 -11.38 3.15
C LEU A 285 13.66 -10.35 3.27
N PHE A 286 14.53 -10.48 4.27
CA PHE A 286 15.68 -9.58 4.44
C PHE A 286 16.60 -9.58 3.22
N THR A 287 16.98 -10.74 2.67
CA THR A 287 17.83 -10.80 1.47
C THR A 287 17.16 -10.20 0.24
N LEU A 288 15.86 -10.47 0.05
CA LEU A 288 15.09 -9.83 -1.01
C LEU A 288 15.05 -8.31 -0.83
N THR A 289 14.90 -7.82 0.40
CA THR A 289 14.86 -6.37 0.67
C THR A 289 16.24 -5.72 0.54
N ALA A 290 17.31 -6.41 0.94
CA ALA A 290 18.68 -5.97 0.72
C ALA A 290 19.00 -5.86 -0.77
N SER A 291 18.44 -6.75 -1.62
CA SER A 291 18.60 -6.63 -3.07
C SER A 291 17.98 -5.34 -3.64
N ILE A 292 16.94 -4.79 -2.99
CA ILE A 292 16.33 -3.51 -3.38
C ILE A 292 17.32 -2.35 -3.17
N LEU A 293 18.18 -2.42 -2.15
CA LEU A 293 19.22 -1.41 -1.91
C LEU A 293 20.26 -1.39 -3.02
N LEU A 294 20.65 -2.57 -3.53
CA LEU A 294 21.61 -2.67 -4.64
C LEU A 294 21.10 -1.96 -5.90
N PHE A 295 19.79 -1.98 -6.13
CA PHE A 295 19.17 -1.38 -7.31
C PHE A 295 18.41 -0.08 -6.99
N HIS A 296 18.65 0.56 -5.82
CA HIS A 296 17.82 1.67 -5.38
C HIS A 296 17.85 2.88 -6.35
N GLN A 297 18.96 3.06 -7.07
CA GLN A 297 19.14 4.13 -8.07
C GLN A 297 18.31 3.89 -9.34
N LEU A 298 17.97 2.64 -9.67
CA LEU A 298 17.14 2.27 -10.83
C LEU A 298 15.64 2.38 -10.52
N LEU A 299 15.26 2.33 -9.25
CA LEU A 299 13.88 2.22 -8.82
C LEU A 299 13.25 3.62 -8.62
N SER A 300 12.12 3.82 -9.29
CA SER A 300 11.25 4.98 -9.09
C SER A 300 10.54 4.94 -7.75
N PHE A 301 10.06 6.10 -7.28
CA PHE A 301 9.32 6.21 -6.02
C PHE A 301 8.10 5.28 -5.98
N GLU A 302 7.34 5.20 -7.07
CA GLU A 302 6.12 4.38 -7.14
C GLU A 302 6.44 2.90 -7.06
N GLU A 303 7.54 2.47 -7.67
CA GLU A 303 8.01 1.09 -7.59
C GLU A 303 8.38 0.72 -6.16
N LYS A 304 9.05 1.62 -5.44
CA LYS A 304 9.39 1.42 -4.02
C LYS A 304 8.13 1.31 -3.16
N VAL A 305 7.10 2.13 -3.42
CA VAL A 305 5.79 2.03 -2.75
C VAL A 305 5.10 0.69 -3.07
N VAL A 306 5.10 0.26 -4.33
CA VAL A 306 4.54 -1.03 -4.76
C VAL A 306 5.24 -2.21 -4.07
N LEU A 307 6.57 -2.15 -3.95
CA LEU A 307 7.33 -3.15 -3.20
C LEU A 307 6.98 -3.09 -1.72
N GLY A 308 6.95 -1.92 -1.09
CA GLY A 308 6.52 -1.75 0.30
C GLY A 308 5.15 -2.39 0.58
N LEU A 309 4.14 -2.08 -0.24
CA LEU A 309 2.80 -2.65 -0.15
C LEU A 309 2.78 -4.18 -0.33
N SER A 310 3.68 -4.73 -1.13
CA SER A 310 3.80 -6.18 -1.33
C SER A 310 4.42 -6.89 -0.13
N TYR A 311 5.35 -6.22 0.58
CA TYR A 311 6.03 -6.78 1.75
C TYR A 311 5.20 -6.66 3.03
N CYS A 312 4.36 -5.63 3.19
CA CYS A 312 3.56 -5.44 4.41
C CYS A 312 2.72 -6.68 4.79
N PRO A 313 1.92 -7.29 3.89
CA PRO A 313 1.17 -8.51 4.22
C PRO A 313 2.07 -9.71 4.53
N ALA A 314 3.24 -9.82 3.88
CA ALA A 314 4.21 -10.87 4.12
C ALA A 314 4.79 -10.76 5.53
N MET A 315 5.26 -9.57 5.90
CA MET A 315 5.80 -9.28 7.24
C MET A 315 4.75 -9.48 8.32
N ALA A 316 3.53 -8.97 8.14
CA ALA A 316 2.42 -9.15 9.07
C ALA A 316 2.07 -10.64 9.27
N ALA A 317 2.08 -11.43 8.19
CA ALA A 317 1.82 -12.86 8.26
C ALA A 317 2.93 -13.62 9.01
N VAL A 318 4.20 -13.25 8.81
CA VAL A 318 5.35 -13.83 9.53
C VAL A 318 5.28 -13.47 11.01
N ILE A 319 5.06 -12.20 11.35
CA ILE A 319 4.92 -11.71 12.72
C ILE A 319 3.80 -12.49 13.41
N ARG A 320 2.59 -12.54 12.82
CA ARG A 320 1.48 -13.29 13.40
C ARG A 320 1.85 -14.74 13.69
N ARG A 321 2.62 -15.39 12.81
CA ARG A 321 3.05 -16.79 12.99
C ARG A 321 4.08 -16.95 14.11
N VAL A 322 5.04 -16.05 14.24
CA VAL A 322 6.06 -16.06 15.30
C VAL A 322 5.41 -15.88 16.66
N TRP A 323 4.43 -14.99 16.75
CA TRP A 323 3.74 -14.67 17.99
C TRP A 323 2.69 -15.73 18.40
N ALA A 324 2.05 -16.38 17.43
CA ALA A 324 1.15 -17.52 17.70
C ALA A 324 1.90 -18.84 18.00
N GLY A 325 3.20 -18.91 17.71
CA GLY A 325 4.02 -20.10 17.90
C GLY A 325 4.80 -20.10 19.21
N TRP A 326 5.04 -21.28 19.77
CA TRP A 326 5.92 -21.47 20.94
C TRP A 326 7.39 -21.52 20.51
N GLU A 327 7.88 -20.47 19.84
CA GLU A 327 9.30 -20.39 19.49
C GLU A 327 10.16 -19.97 20.68
N LEU A 328 11.40 -20.48 20.77
CA LEU A 328 12.40 -20.07 21.77
C LEU A 328 12.67 -18.56 21.65
N LEU A 329 12.80 -17.88 22.81
CA LEU A 329 12.98 -16.42 22.91
C LEU A 329 14.09 -15.86 21.98
N PRO A 330 15.28 -16.49 21.83
CA PRO A 330 16.31 -15.98 20.91
C PRO A 330 15.87 -15.97 19.45
N ARG A 331 15.15 -17.00 18.99
CA ARG A 331 14.67 -17.10 17.59
C ARG A 331 13.59 -16.08 17.28
N ARG A 332 12.75 -15.74 18.26
CA ARG A 332 11.76 -14.67 18.14
C ARG A 332 12.45 -13.31 18.00
N LEU A 333 13.42 -13.01 18.85
CA LEU A 333 14.18 -11.76 18.80
C LEU A 333 14.91 -11.60 17.46
N THR A 334 15.64 -12.62 16.99
CA THR A 334 16.32 -12.57 15.69
C THR A 334 15.34 -12.33 14.53
N THR A 335 14.19 -13.01 14.57
CA THR A 335 13.15 -12.87 13.56
C THR A 335 12.58 -11.44 13.53
N VAL A 336 12.23 -10.90 14.69
CA VAL A 336 11.72 -9.53 14.81
C VAL A 336 12.78 -8.52 14.36
N SER A 337 14.05 -8.68 14.75
CA SER A 337 15.14 -7.80 14.31
C SER A 337 15.29 -7.77 12.79
N LEU A 338 15.28 -8.93 12.12
CA LEU A 338 15.37 -9.01 10.65
C LEU A 338 14.19 -8.30 9.96
N LEU A 339 12.98 -8.45 10.50
CA LEU A 339 11.80 -7.78 9.97
C LEU A 339 11.82 -6.27 10.25
N SER A 340 12.31 -5.83 11.40
CA SER A 340 12.51 -4.40 11.71
C SER A 340 13.51 -3.77 10.75
N VAL A 341 14.65 -4.43 10.47
CA VAL A 341 15.61 -3.93 9.48
C VAL A 341 15.00 -3.93 8.07
N THR A 342 14.22 -4.94 7.72
CA THR A 342 13.47 -4.97 6.45
C THR A 342 12.51 -3.77 6.33
N ALA A 343 11.76 -3.45 7.39
CA ALA A 343 10.88 -2.28 7.43
C ALA A 343 11.68 -0.97 7.29
N LEU A 344 12.81 -0.85 7.99
CA LEU A 344 13.67 0.33 7.93
C LEU A 344 14.25 0.53 6.54
N ILE A 345 14.70 -0.53 5.86
CA ILE A 345 15.19 -0.46 4.48
C ILE A 345 14.08 0.04 3.55
N LEU A 346 12.88 -0.54 3.62
CA LEU A 346 11.74 -0.11 2.82
C LEU A 346 11.36 1.35 3.11
N ALA A 347 11.47 1.80 4.36
CA ALA A 347 11.17 3.17 4.79
C ALA A 347 12.30 4.17 4.49
N ALA A 348 13.55 3.73 4.32
CA ALA A 348 14.71 4.57 3.99
C ALA A 348 14.85 4.82 2.48
N THR A 349 14.37 3.88 1.64
CA THR A 349 14.41 4.03 0.17
C THR A 349 13.53 5.12 -0.49
N PRO A 350 12.47 5.71 0.13
CA PRO A 350 11.59 6.65 -0.56
C PRO A 350 12.13 8.08 -0.68
N LEU A 351 13.25 8.44 -0.03
CA LEU A 351 13.65 9.85 0.05
C LEU A 351 14.56 10.35 -1.08
N ASP A 352 15.45 9.51 -1.59
CA ASP A 352 16.48 10.00 -2.52
C ASP A 352 16.00 10.09 -3.97
N SER A 353 14.89 9.41 -4.32
CA SER A 353 14.40 9.29 -5.70
C SER A 353 13.14 10.09 -6.00
N ILE A 354 12.67 10.96 -5.08
CA ILE A 354 11.62 11.93 -5.42
C ILE A 354 12.31 12.95 -6.33
N PRO A 355 11.94 13.02 -7.63
CA PRO A 355 12.50 14.01 -8.54
C PRO A 355 12.42 15.39 -7.89
N GLN A 356 13.44 16.23 -8.06
CA GLN A 356 13.37 17.66 -7.72
C GLN A 356 12.36 18.43 -8.61
N ILE A 357 11.31 17.78 -9.10
CA ILE A 357 10.28 18.36 -9.97
C ILE A 357 9.36 19.28 -9.17
N VAL A 358 9.38 19.23 -7.83
CA VAL A 358 8.68 20.19 -6.98
C VAL A 358 9.58 20.59 -5.81
N LYS A 359 9.91 21.89 -5.72
CA LYS A 359 10.46 22.50 -4.50
C LYS A 359 9.47 22.24 -3.36
N GLY A 360 9.87 21.41 -2.41
CA GLY A 360 9.04 21.04 -1.26
C GLY A 360 9.91 20.55 -0.12
N ASP A 361 9.63 21.04 1.08
CA ASP A 361 10.39 20.65 2.27
C ASP A 361 9.97 19.25 2.71
N ARG A 362 10.96 18.49 3.18
CA ARG A 362 10.80 17.10 3.64
C ARG A 362 11.32 17.03 5.05
N TRP A 363 10.71 16.22 5.89
CA TRP A 363 11.25 15.97 7.22
C TRP A 363 10.76 14.66 7.81
N PHE A 364 11.56 14.14 8.74
CA PHE A 364 11.13 13.09 9.64
C PHE A 364 10.71 13.69 10.96
N ASP A 365 9.59 13.22 11.49
CA ASP A 365 9.15 13.52 12.84
C ASP A 365 9.34 12.23 13.66
N ILE A 366 10.16 12.30 14.71
CA ILE A 366 10.32 11.25 15.71
C ILE A 366 9.68 11.76 16.99
N GLN A 367 8.70 11.03 17.50
CA GLN A 367 7.97 11.41 18.69
C GLN A 367 7.99 10.27 19.69
N VAL A 368 8.16 10.62 20.97
CA VAL A 368 8.07 9.72 22.11
C VAL A 368 7.21 10.38 23.18
N GLY A 369 6.44 9.60 23.92
CA GLY A 369 5.60 10.14 24.98
C GLY A 369 4.97 9.07 25.84
N GLY A 370 4.17 9.52 26.80
CA GLY A 370 3.37 8.65 27.63
C GLY A 370 2.17 9.37 28.20
N VAL A 371 1.13 8.60 28.51
CA VAL A 371 -0.07 9.06 29.19
C VAL A 371 -0.30 8.25 30.45
N THR A 372 -0.74 8.93 31.50
CA THR A 372 -1.14 8.32 32.75
C THR A 372 -2.41 8.97 33.26
N GLY A 373 -3.27 8.21 33.91
CA GLY A 373 -4.46 8.73 34.55
C GLY A 373 -5.53 7.67 34.73
N ALA A 374 -6.75 8.13 34.95
CA ALA A 374 -7.90 7.26 35.11
C ALA A 374 -9.12 7.84 34.45
N TYR A 375 -10.02 6.97 34.00
CA TYR A 375 -11.36 7.32 33.57
C TYR A 375 -12.34 6.32 34.17
N ASP A 376 -13.61 6.70 34.22
CA ASP A 376 -14.68 5.80 34.61
C ASP A 376 -15.31 5.23 33.34
N GLU A 377 -15.48 3.91 33.29
CA GLU A 377 -16.19 3.20 32.25
C GLU A 377 -17.61 2.95 32.73
N VAL A 378 -18.59 3.54 32.05
CA VAL A 378 -20.00 3.51 32.48
C VAL A 378 -20.80 2.66 31.51
N SER A 379 -21.47 1.64 32.03
CA SER A 379 -22.40 0.81 31.26
C SER A 379 -23.83 1.33 31.45
N ARG A 380 -24.54 1.55 30.34
CA ARG A 380 -25.92 2.03 30.35
C ARG A 380 -26.88 0.98 29.78
N ASP A 381 -28.11 0.96 30.31
CA ASP A 381 -29.19 0.19 29.70
C ASP A 381 -29.72 0.89 28.44
N CYS A 382 -30.59 0.21 27.70
CA CYS A 382 -31.24 0.79 26.53
C CYS A 382 -32.15 2.00 26.84
N SER A 383 -32.41 2.28 28.12
CA SER A 383 -33.16 3.44 28.61
C SER A 383 -32.24 4.60 29.06
N GLY A 384 -30.92 4.43 28.99
CA GLY A 384 -29.92 5.41 29.37
C GLY A 384 -29.55 5.44 30.86
N ASN A 385 -30.10 4.54 31.68
CA ASN A 385 -29.77 4.42 33.11
C ASN A 385 -28.38 3.79 33.27
N VAL A 386 -27.60 4.29 34.22
CA VAL A 386 -26.30 3.71 34.58
C VAL A 386 -26.54 2.41 35.34
N ILE A 387 -26.12 1.29 34.75
CA ILE A 387 -26.21 -0.05 35.37
C ILE A 387 -24.96 -0.34 36.19
N ASP A 388 -23.79 0.07 35.68
CA ASP A 388 -22.49 -0.24 36.28
C ASP A 388 -21.49 0.88 35.98
N THR A 389 -20.56 1.11 36.90
CA THR A 389 -19.47 2.08 36.75
C THR A 389 -18.18 1.45 37.24
N LYS A 390 -17.25 1.24 36.32
CA LYS A 390 -15.93 0.65 36.59
C LYS A 390 -14.87 1.72 36.52
N LYS A 391 -13.89 1.66 37.41
CA LYS A 391 -12.77 2.60 37.39
C LYS A 391 -11.61 1.99 36.62
N VAL A 392 -11.15 2.67 35.57
CA VAL A 392 -10.04 2.21 34.74
C VAL A 392 -8.86 3.14 34.90
N ASN A 393 -7.77 2.63 35.48
CA ASN A 393 -6.48 3.31 35.52
C ASN A 393 -5.64 2.88 34.32
N LEU A 394 -5.09 3.85 33.60
CA LEU A 394 -4.26 3.63 32.41
C LEU A 394 -2.88 4.23 32.64
N SER A 395 -1.85 3.47 32.28
CA SER A 395 -0.51 4.00 32.04
C SER A 395 0.04 3.47 30.73
N SER A 396 0.47 4.35 29.84
CA SER A 396 1.05 3.98 28.55
C SER A 396 2.28 4.81 28.22
N ALA A 397 3.14 4.20 27.43
CA ALA A 397 4.25 4.86 26.75
C ALA A 397 4.25 4.44 25.29
N GLY A 398 4.77 5.29 24.41
CA GLY A 398 4.80 4.99 23.00
C GLY A 398 5.72 5.90 22.21
N PHE A 399 5.83 5.57 20.94
CA PHE A 399 6.60 6.29 19.95
C PHE A 399 5.82 6.39 18.63
N ASP A 400 6.09 7.45 17.88
CA ASP A 400 5.59 7.66 16.53
C ASP A 400 6.75 8.10 15.66
N VAL A 401 6.89 7.47 14.50
CA VAL A 401 7.86 7.87 13.49
C VAL A 401 7.08 8.15 12.22
N SER A 402 7.17 9.38 11.72
CA SER A 402 6.54 9.76 10.47
C SER A 402 7.48 10.46 9.52
N TYR A 403 7.35 10.09 8.26
CA TYR A 403 7.97 10.77 7.14
C TYR A 403 6.94 11.72 6.52
N ASN A 404 7.30 12.99 6.39
CA ASN A 404 6.42 14.05 5.91
C ASN A 404 7.02 14.72 4.67
N TYR A 405 6.16 14.98 3.70
CA TYR A 405 6.49 15.65 2.45
C TYR A 405 5.53 16.82 2.24
N GLN A 406 6.07 18.03 2.16
CA GLN A 406 5.29 19.24 1.92
C GLN A 406 5.45 19.72 0.48
N ALA A 407 4.36 19.75 -0.27
CA ALA A 407 4.28 20.34 -1.61
C ALA A 407 3.85 21.82 -1.50
N GLY A 408 4.75 22.73 -1.82
CA GLY A 408 4.53 24.19 -1.65
C GLY A 408 4.35 24.58 -0.18
N ASP A 409 3.65 25.70 0.08
CA ASP A 409 3.58 26.27 1.44
C ASP A 409 2.48 25.67 2.33
N THR A 410 1.59 24.83 1.79
CA THR A 410 0.32 24.53 2.49
C THR A 410 -0.16 23.08 2.48
N GLU A 411 0.41 22.21 1.65
CA GLU A 411 -0.03 20.81 1.54
C GLU A 411 1.08 19.87 1.98
N ASN A 412 0.78 18.99 2.93
CA ASN A 412 1.69 18.01 3.50
C ASN A 412 1.06 16.62 3.48
N VAL A 413 1.78 15.64 2.95
CA VAL A 413 1.43 14.21 3.02
C VAL A 413 2.45 13.51 3.90
N GLY A 414 1.96 12.74 4.87
CA GLY A 414 2.79 11.98 5.79
C GLY A 414 2.46 10.49 5.81
N LEU A 415 3.48 9.66 5.90
CA LEU A 415 3.37 8.23 6.17
C LEU A 415 4.09 7.95 7.49
N GLY A 416 3.41 7.29 8.43
CA GLY A 416 4.00 7.02 9.73
C GLY A 416 3.67 5.64 10.29
N VAL A 417 4.41 5.27 11.32
CA VAL A 417 4.19 4.08 12.13
C VAL A 417 4.09 4.51 13.58
N HIS A 418 3.03 4.05 14.22
CA HIS A 418 2.74 4.26 15.62
C HIS A 418 3.02 2.98 16.39
N GLY A 419 3.61 3.09 17.58
CA GLY A 419 3.82 1.99 18.51
C GLY A 419 3.59 2.44 19.96
N SER A 420 2.86 1.65 20.74
CA SER A 420 2.64 1.92 22.16
C SER A 420 2.57 0.64 22.97
N PHE A 421 2.81 0.77 24.26
CA PHE A 421 2.64 -0.30 25.22
C PHE A 421 2.20 0.31 26.55
N GLY A 422 1.45 -0.45 27.32
CA GLY A 422 0.94 0.06 28.57
C GLY A 422 0.27 -1.00 29.41
N LYS A 423 -0.17 -0.55 30.59
CA LYS A 423 -0.93 -1.33 31.54
C LYS A 423 -2.27 -0.66 31.79
N VAL A 424 -3.31 -1.48 31.77
CA VAL A 424 -4.67 -1.08 32.11
C VAL A 424 -5.04 -1.85 33.37
N LYS A 425 -5.56 -1.14 34.37
CA LYS A 425 -6.09 -1.70 35.60
C LYS A 425 -7.56 -1.29 35.74
N ALA A 426 -8.48 -2.22 35.61
CA ALA A 426 -9.88 -1.99 35.87
C ALA A 426 -10.23 -2.51 37.27
N GLU A 427 -10.70 -1.61 38.13
CA GLU A 427 -11.27 -1.93 39.45
C GLU A 427 -12.77 -2.23 39.24
N ASP A 428 -13.13 -3.51 39.29
CA ASP A 428 -14.52 -4.00 39.30
C ASP A 428 -14.89 -4.41 40.73
N PRO A 429 -16.13 -4.17 41.21
CA PRO A 429 -16.62 -4.66 42.51
C PRO A 429 -16.49 -6.17 42.72
N LEU A 430 -16.41 -6.98 41.65
CA LEU A 430 -16.40 -8.45 41.73
C LEU A 430 -15.06 -9.11 41.37
N MET A 431 -14.17 -8.48 40.58
CA MET A 431 -12.82 -8.98 40.26
C MET A 431 -11.87 -7.90 39.68
N GLU A 432 -10.61 -7.87 40.11
CA GLU A 432 -9.61 -6.95 39.55
C GLU A 432 -9.12 -7.42 38.16
N ASP A 433 -9.37 -6.65 37.09
CA ASP A 433 -8.90 -6.97 35.74
C ASP A 433 -7.67 -6.13 35.37
N ASN A 434 -6.52 -6.80 35.36
CA ASN A 434 -5.21 -6.19 35.17
C ASN A 434 -4.54 -6.80 33.94
N PHE A 435 -4.46 -6.04 32.85
CA PHE A 435 -3.82 -6.51 31.62
C PHE A 435 -2.80 -5.51 31.08
N ASN A 436 -1.77 -6.05 30.45
CA ASN A 436 -0.83 -5.26 29.67
C ASN A 436 -1.30 -5.25 28.22
N TYR A 437 -0.97 -4.23 27.44
CA TYR A 437 -1.18 -4.25 26.00
C TYR A 437 0.04 -3.71 25.25
N GLN A 438 0.10 -4.09 23.98
CA GLN A 438 1.03 -3.56 22.99
C GLN A 438 0.22 -3.23 21.75
N ALA A 439 0.33 -2.01 21.25
CA ALA A 439 -0.34 -1.58 20.03
C ALA A 439 0.69 -1.09 19.00
N TYR A 440 0.45 -1.38 17.73
CA TYR A 440 1.27 -0.85 16.64
C TYR A 440 0.47 -0.77 15.34
N GLY A 441 0.78 0.19 14.48
CA GLY A 441 0.02 0.36 13.25
C GLY A 441 0.62 1.41 12.32
N PRO A 442 0.64 1.16 11.00
CA PRO A 442 0.94 2.20 10.03
C PRO A 442 -0.25 3.15 9.89
N TYR A 443 0.01 4.42 9.60
CA TYR A 443 -1.02 5.38 9.25
C TYR A 443 -0.59 6.26 8.08
N LEU A 444 -1.58 6.71 7.32
CA LEU A 444 -1.43 7.74 6.31
C LEU A 444 -1.99 9.04 6.88
N SER A 445 -1.37 10.16 6.54
CA SER A 445 -1.86 11.49 6.85
C SER A 445 -1.78 12.40 5.62
N PHE A 446 -2.77 13.26 5.48
CA PHE A 446 -2.85 14.30 4.46
C PHE A 446 -3.27 15.59 5.16
N ASN A 447 -2.59 16.69 4.91
CA ASN A 447 -2.81 17.95 5.57
C ASN A 447 -2.66 19.08 4.57
N SER A 448 -3.76 19.64 4.12
CA SER A 448 -3.79 20.92 3.39
C SER A 448 -4.07 22.08 4.35
N ARG A 449 -4.04 23.31 3.83
CA ARG A 449 -4.45 24.50 4.59
C ARG A 449 -5.82 24.33 5.25
N ARG A 450 -6.82 23.79 4.54
CA ARG A 450 -8.23 23.74 4.97
C ARG A 450 -8.75 22.37 5.39
N LEU A 451 -8.06 21.29 4.99
CA LEU A 451 -8.50 19.91 5.21
C LEU A 451 -7.33 19.10 5.76
N GLY A 452 -7.56 18.34 6.83
CA GLY A 452 -6.64 17.33 7.33
C GLY A 452 -7.32 15.98 7.42
N LEU A 453 -6.62 14.92 7.06
CA LEU A 453 -7.04 13.54 7.15
C LEU A 453 -5.89 12.74 7.76
N ARG A 454 -6.17 11.86 8.70
CA ARG A 454 -5.23 10.85 9.19
C ARG A 454 -5.98 9.57 9.47
N GLY A 455 -5.41 8.43 9.13
CA GLY A 455 -6.01 7.15 9.51
C GLY A 455 -5.17 5.95 9.13
N GLY A 456 -5.44 4.84 9.81
CA GLY A 456 -4.72 3.59 9.61
C GLY A 456 -5.20 2.46 10.52
N PRO A 457 -4.86 1.20 10.17
CA PRO A 457 -5.11 0.07 11.04
C PRO A 457 -4.16 0.09 12.25
N LEU A 458 -4.71 -0.18 13.43
CA LEU A 458 -3.98 -0.29 14.69
C LEU A 458 -4.16 -1.71 15.24
N PHE A 459 -3.05 -2.45 15.32
CA PHE A 459 -3.04 -3.81 15.83
C PHE A 459 -2.80 -3.78 17.33
N ILE A 460 -3.69 -4.36 18.13
CA ILE A 460 -3.56 -4.39 19.60
C ILE A 460 -3.45 -5.83 20.09
N HIS A 461 -2.44 -6.07 20.93
CA HIS A 461 -2.21 -7.33 21.61
C HIS A 461 -2.33 -7.14 23.11
N TYR A 462 -3.21 -7.92 23.76
CA TYR A 462 -3.41 -7.90 25.20
C TYR A 462 -2.61 -9.05 25.84
N GLY A 463 -1.68 -8.72 26.73
CA GLY A 463 -0.87 -9.68 27.48
C GLY A 463 -1.55 -10.06 28.80
N GLY A 464 -1.77 -11.36 29.03
CA GLY A 464 -2.16 -11.89 30.34
C GLY A 464 -3.25 -12.96 30.32
N ARG A 465 -4.23 -12.90 29.40
CA ARG A 465 -5.24 -13.94 29.14
C ARG A 465 -5.76 -13.80 27.71
N PRO A 466 -6.18 -14.88 27.02
CA PRO A 466 -6.96 -14.77 25.80
C PRO A 466 -8.18 -13.89 26.04
N TRP A 467 -8.50 -12.97 25.11
CA TRP A 467 -9.72 -12.13 25.15
C TRP A 467 -11.02 -12.94 25.35
N LYS A 468 -10.98 -14.25 25.05
CA LYS A 468 -12.06 -15.21 25.26
C LYS A 468 -12.34 -15.56 26.72
N ASP A 469 -11.41 -15.34 27.63
CA ASP A 469 -11.52 -15.72 29.05
C ASP A 469 -11.88 -14.53 29.96
N MET A 470 -12.22 -13.37 29.37
CA MET A 470 -12.77 -12.22 30.08
C MET A 470 -14.31 -12.35 30.17
N PRO A 471 -14.91 -12.44 31.38
CA PRO A 471 -16.32 -12.78 31.58
C PRO A 471 -17.33 -11.83 30.90
N TYR A 472 -16.94 -10.58 30.63
CA TYR A 472 -17.84 -9.53 30.15
C TYR A 472 -17.79 -9.27 28.63
N TYR A 473 -16.80 -9.81 27.92
CA TYR A 473 -16.54 -9.49 26.50
C TYR A 473 -16.99 -10.60 25.53
N HIS A 474 -17.79 -11.56 25.98
CA HIS A 474 -18.24 -12.71 25.17
C HIS A 474 -19.01 -12.33 23.88
N ASN A 475 -19.56 -11.12 23.78
CA ASN A 475 -20.34 -10.66 22.62
C ASN A 475 -19.61 -9.70 21.66
N TYR A 476 -18.39 -9.23 21.99
CA TYR A 476 -17.61 -8.41 21.07
C TYR A 476 -16.60 -9.30 20.32
N PRO A 477 -16.59 -9.32 18.98
CA PRO A 477 -15.56 -10.03 18.25
C PRO A 477 -14.20 -9.44 18.65
N SER A 478 -13.25 -10.29 19.08
CA SER A 478 -11.89 -9.90 19.44
C SER A 478 -11.21 -9.21 18.24
N LYS A 479 -11.40 -7.89 18.11
CA LYS A 479 -10.79 -7.12 17.04
C LYS A 479 -9.33 -6.91 17.42
N GLU A 480 -8.48 -7.84 16.96
CA GLU A 480 -7.03 -7.65 16.95
C GLU A 480 -6.60 -6.48 16.03
N VAL A 481 -7.54 -5.96 15.23
CA VAL A 481 -7.34 -4.83 14.30
C VAL A 481 -8.40 -3.78 14.58
N ASN A 482 -7.95 -2.65 15.09
CA ASN A 482 -8.72 -1.45 15.35
C ASN A 482 -8.48 -0.40 14.27
N LEU A 483 -9.39 0.55 14.12
CA LEU A 483 -9.26 1.64 13.16
C LEU A 483 -8.99 2.95 13.90
N THR A 484 -8.04 3.72 13.41
CA THR A 484 -7.88 5.14 13.79
C THR A 484 -8.26 6.01 12.60
N ALA A 485 -9.05 7.04 12.87
CA ALA A 485 -9.48 7.99 11.85
C ALA A 485 -9.55 9.40 12.45
N TYR A 486 -9.10 10.40 11.70
CA TYR A 486 -9.06 11.79 12.10
C TYR A 486 -9.33 12.67 10.89
N LEU A 487 -10.24 13.63 11.05
CA LEU A 487 -10.65 14.61 10.06
C LEU A 487 -10.52 16.01 10.67
N ARG A 488 -9.86 16.92 9.96
CA ARG A 488 -9.79 18.35 10.29
C ARG A 488 -10.41 19.17 9.18
N LEU A 489 -11.23 20.14 9.56
CA LEU A 489 -11.80 21.16 8.67
C LEU A 489 -11.45 22.55 9.17
N GLY A 490 -11.02 23.44 8.28
CA GLY A 490 -10.61 24.80 8.62
C GLY A 490 -9.11 25.05 8.48
N ASN A 491 -8.72 26.31 8.63
CA ASN A 491 -7.37 26.77 8.35
C ASN A 491 -6.38 26.34 9.44
N ARG A 492 -5.49 25.39 9.14
CA ARG A 492 -4.54 24.83 10.12
C ARG A 492 -3.73 25.90 10.84
N ALA A 493 -3.28 26.94 10.14
CA ALA A 493 -2.47 28.03 10.69
C ALA A 493 -3.29 29.02 11.55
N LYS A 494 -4.62 29.07 11.37
CA LYS A 494 -5.51 29.96 12.12
C LYS A 494 -6.43 29.12 13.00
N TYR A 495 -7.69 28.98 12.58
CA TYR A 495 -8.72 28.24 13.29
C TYR A 495 -9.16 27.02 12.51
N PHE A 496 -9.35 25.91 13.22
CA PHE A 496 -9.88 24.69 12.65
C PHE A 496 -10.71 23.93 13.67
N VAL A 497 -11.59 23.06 13.17
CA VAL A 497 -12.33 22.07 13.93
C VAL A 497 -11.80 20.70 13.52
N ASP A 498 -11.73 19.77 14.46
CA ASP A 498 -11.34 18.40 14.15
C ASP A 498 -12.26 17.38 14.81
N VAL A 499 -12.32 16.20 14.21
CA VAL A 499 -13.06 15.04 14.69
C VAL A 499 -12.14 13.83 14.61
N GLY A 500 -11.97 13.14 15.73
CA GLY A 500 -11.15 11.92 15.83
C GLY A 500 -11.98 10.74 16.33
N TYR A 501 -11.69 9.56 15.80
CA TYR A 501 -12.25 8.28 16.22
C TYR A 501 -11.11 7.28 16.46
N TYR A 502 -11.10 6.71 17.66
CA TYR A 502 -10.06 5.81 18.14
C TYR A 502 -10.71 4.63 18.86
N ASP A 503 -10.56 3.41 18.34
CA ASP A 503 -11.22 2.23 18.92
C ASP A 503 -10.72 1.89 20.34
N PHE A 504 -9.51 2.32 20.72
CA PHE A 504 -8.92 2.04 22.03
C PHE A 504 -8.13 3.25 22.56
N PRO A 505 -8.67 3.99 23.56
CA PRO A 505 -8.06 5.22 24.07
C PRO A 505 -6.66 5.04 24.64
N GLY A 506 -6.37 3.84 25.14
CA GLY A 506 -5.05 3.51 25.69
C GLY A 506 -3.96 3.37 24.64
N ALA A 507 -4.28 3.03 23.40
CA ALA A 507 -3.25 2.67 22.42
C ALA A 507 -2.44 3.87 21.92
N HIS A 508 -2.76 5.09 22.34
CA HIS A 508 -1.98 6.27 22.04
C HIS A 508 -1.24 6.77 23.27
N PHE A 509 -0.10 7.45 23.05
CA PHE A 509 0.71 8.04 24.11
C PHE A 509 0.23 9.47 24.48
N PHE A 510 -0.87 9.90 23.88
CA PHE A 510 -1.70 11.03 24.30
C PHE A 510 -3.08 10.49 24.67
N PRO A 511 -3.82 11.16 25.59
CA PRO A 511 -5.21 10.84 25.86
C PRO A 511 -6.03 11.15 24.61
N GLU A 512 -6.13 10.15 23.72
CA GLU A 512 -7.00 10.18 22.55
C GLU A 512 -8.28 9.41 22.92
N PRO A 513 -9.37 10.10 23.25
CA PRO A 513 -10.60 9.46 23.69
C PRO A 513 -11.26 8.75 22.51
N SER A 514 -12.16 7.80 22.79
CA SER A 514 -12.76 6.94 21.74
C SER A 514 -13.38 7.76 20.60
N PHE A 515 -13.92 8.91 20.97
CA PHE A 515 -14.34 9.95 20.05
C PHE A 515 -13.89 11.33 20.58
N SER A 516 -13.49 12.23 19.68
CA SER A 516 -13.19 13.62 20.08
C SER A 516 -13.59 14.63 19.01
N ILE A 517 -14.02 15.82 19.46
CA ILE A 517 -14.32 16.97 18.62
C ILE A 517 -13.57 18.18 19.19
N GLY A 518 -12.57 18.68 18.48
CA GLY A 518 -11.91 19.95 18.80
C GLY A 518 -12.71 21.11 18.25
N LEU A 519 -13.26 21.95 19.13
CA LEU A 519 -14.13 23.08 18.75
C LEU A 519 -13.35 24.41 18.67
N PHE A 520 -12.32 24.55 19.50
CA PHE A 520 -11.49 25.75 19.58
C PHE A 520 -10.03 25.34 19.38
N ASN A 521 -9.63 25.22 18.12
CA ASN A 521 -8.25 24.93 17.77
C ASN A 521 -7.59 26.12 17.11
N TRP A 522 -6.35 26.42 17.52
CA TRP A 522 -5.54 27.51 17.03
C TRP A 522 -4.16 27.02 16.61
N GLY A 523 -3.72 27.33 15.39
CA GLY A 523 -2.41 26.92 14.87
C GLY A 523 -1.29 27.95 14.91
N PHE A 524 -1.48 29.13 15.52
CA PHE A 524 -0.47 30.18 15.67
C PHE A 524 0.40 30.47 14.42
N GLU A 525 -0.26 30.58 13.26
CA GLU A 525 0.37 30.82 11.96
C GLU A 525 1.41 29.77 11.53
N ASP A 526 1.38 28.57 12.12
CA ASP A 526 2.26 27.45 11.77
C ASP A 526 1.53 26.42 10.88
N PRO A 527 1.73 26.45 9.55
CA PRO A 527 1.13 25.48 8.63
C PRO A 527 1.72 24.06 8.81
N THR A 528 2.89 23.92 9.44
CA THR A 528 3.57 22.63 9.63
C THR A 528 3.05 21.87 10.87
N GLY A 529 2.23 22.54 11.70
CA GLY A 529 1.62 21.93 12.88
C GLY A 529 2.58 21.62 14.03
N GLY A 530 3.72 22.30 14.10
CA GLY A 530 4.61 22.29 15.26
C GLY A 530 4.08 23.15 16.41
N ARG A 531 3.20 24.13 16.12
CA ARG A 531 2.50 24.96 17.09
C ARG A 531 1.00 24.78 16.96
N ASN A 532 0.36 24.35 18.03
CA ASN A 532 -1.09 24.39 18.12
C ASN A 532 -1.56 24.43 19.57
N LEU A 533 -2.76 24.96 19.73
CA LEU A 533 -3.59 24.79 20.92
C LEU A 533 -4.91 24.17 20.45
N ARG A 534 -5.38 23.16 21.14
CA ARG A 534 -6.63 22.45 20.84
C ARG A 534 -7.43 22.33 22.12
N LEU A 535 -8.69 22.73 22.03
CA LEU A 535 -9.69 22.61 23.09
C LEU A 535 -10.97 22.04 22.49
N GLY A 536 -11.55 21.06 23.16
CA GLY A 536 -12.67 20.32 22.60
C GLY A 536 -13.42 19.47 23.61
N LEU A 537 -14.42 18.80 23.07
CA LEU A 537 -15.16 17.75 23.76
C LEU A 537 -14.64 16.39 23.32
N ALA A 538 -14.76 15.43 24.21
CA ALA A 538 -14.22 14.10 24.03
C ALA A 538 -15.16 13.10 24.69
N ALA A 539 -15.24 11.89 24.17
CA ALA A 539 -16.02 10.83 24.79
C ALA A 539 -15.23 9.53 24.88
N ILE A 540 -15.24 8.90 26.06
CA ILE A 540 -14.72 7.56 26.32
C ILE A 540 -15.90 6.72 26.81
N ASN A 541 -16.21 5.62 26.12
CA ASN A 541 -17.28 4.68 26.46
C ASN A 541 -18.56 5.40 26.94
N GLU A 542 -19.10 6.26 26.07
CA GLU A 542 -20.37 7.00 26.23
C GLU A 542 -20.38 8.16 27.24
N GLU A 543 -19.30 8.40 28.00
CA GLU A 543 -19.20 9.59 28.85
C GLU A 543 -18.38 10.71 28.21
N THR A 544 -18.91 11.93 28.29
CA THR A 544 -18.28 13.13 27.73
C THR A 544 -17.37 13.82 28.74
N GLY A 545 -16.16 14.16 28.32
CA GLY A 545 -15.21 15.01 29.02
C GLY A 545 -14.69 16.14 28.13
N VAL A 546 -13.80 16.95 28.71
CA VAL A 546 -13.11 18.04 28.02
C VAL A 546 -11.71 17.60 27.67
N VAL A 547 -11.27 17.86 26.45
CA VAL A 547 -9.89 17.62 26.02
C VAL A 547 -9.20 18.94 25.71
N ALA A 548 -8.00 19.08 26.24
CA ALA A 548 -7.08 20.18 25.96
C ALA A 548 -5.73 19.61 25.53
N SER A 549 -5.13 20.16 24.48
CA SER A 549 -3.77 19.81 24.09
C SER A 549 -3.05 21.01 23.53
N ALA A 550 -1.77 21.13 23.86
CA ALA A 550 -0.89 22.17 23.37
C ALA A 550 0.40 21.55 22.85
N ARG A 551 0.85 22.03 21.69
CA ARG A 551 2.16 21.71 21.12
C ARG A 551 2.91 22.99 20.83
N GLY A 552 4.18 23.04 21.20
CA GLY A 552 5.04 24.16 20.89
C GLY A 552 6.52 23.80 20.93
N PRO A 553 7.38 24.61 20.29
CA PRO A 553 8.83 24.41 20.33
C PRO A 553 9.40 24.69 21.73
N LEU A 554 10.33 23.85 22.19
CA LEU A 554 11.05 24.05 23.46
C LEU A 554 12.17 25.09 23.35
N TRP A 555 12.78 25.19 22.17
CA TRP A 555 13.87 26.12 21.86
C TRP A 555 13.75 26.61 20.41
N LYS A 556 14.54 27.61 19.99
CA LYS A 556 14.84 27.89 18.57
C LYS A 556 15.44 26.64 17.91
N GLY A 557 14.61 25.73 17.42
CA GLY A 557 15.06 24.48 16.84
C GLY A 557 13.91 23.52 16.53
N ASN A 558 14.27 22.29 16.21
CA ASN A 558 13.36 21.27 15.71
C ASN A 558 12.74 20.39 16.81
N LEU A 559 12.85 20.78 18.09
CA LEU A 559 12.34 20.02 19.23
C LEU A 559 11.08 20.68 19.77
N PHE A 560 10.01 19.91 19.87
CA PHE A 560 8.68 20.32 20.31
C PHE A 560 8.27 19.55 21.55
N LEU A 561 7.67 20.25 22.51
CA LEU A 561 6.96 19.67 23.63
C LEU A 561 5.47 19.60 23.27
N GLU A 562 4.85 18.47 23.60
CA GLU A 562 3.42 18.28 23.48
C GLU A 562 2.86 17.86 24.83
N GLY A 563 1.85 18.60 25.27
CA GLY A 563 1.09 18.33 26.48
C GLY A 563 -0.37 18.15 26.15
N SER A 564 -1.03 17.25 26.86
CA SER A 564 -2.43 16.91 26.63
C SER A 564 -3.08 16.53 27.95
N LEU A 565 -4.34 16.92 28.07
CA LEU A 565 -5.14 16.77 29.26
C LEU A 565 -6.55 16.39 28.81
N TYR A 566 -7.03 15.27 29.30
CA TYR A 566 -8.45 14.92 29.24
C TYR A 566 -9.00 15.02 30.65
N VAL A 567 -10.02 15.86 30.85
CA VAL A 567 -10.66 16.09 32.14
C VAL A 567 -12.09 15.59 32.07
N GLN A 568 -12.39 14.67 32.97
CA GLN A 568 -13.74 14.22 33.25
C GLN A 568 -13.94 14.25 34.77
N ARG A 569 -14.45 13.18 35.39
CA ARG A 569 -14.41 13.01 36.87
C ARG A 569 -12.99 12.81 37.39
N LYS A 570 -12.15 12.15 36.59
CA LYS A 570 -10.72 11.97 36.84
C LYS A 570 -9.91 12.45 35.64
N PRO A 571 -8.73 13.05 35.85
CA PRO A 571 -7.91 13.54 34.75
C PRO A 571 -7.01 12.44 34.17
N MET A 572 -6.77 12.52 32.86
CA MET A 572 -5.70 11.84 32.16
C MET A 572 -4.73 12.86 31.59
N ILE A 573 -3.44 12.66 31.84
CA ILE A 573 -2.38 13.58 31.44
C ILE A 573 -1.41 12.84 30.53
N GLY A 574 -1.20 13.39 29.34
CA GLY A 574 -0.20 12.92 28.39
C GLY A 574 0.86 13.97 28.13
N MET A 575 2.11 13.53 28.08
CA MET A 575 3.26 14.36 27.73
C MET A 575 4.12 13.65 26.69
N GLY A 576 4.68 14.41 25.75
CA GLY A 576 5.54 13.88 24.72
C GLY A 576 6.55 14.89 24.20
N LEU A 577 7.63 14.36 23.64
CA LEU A 577 8.66 15.09 22.93
C LEU A 577 8.64 14.68 21.48
N LYS A 578 8.69 15.67 20.58
CA LYS A 578 8.73 15.47 19.15
C LYS A 578 9.96 16.18 18.59
N TYR A 579 10.78 15.44 17.85
CA TYR A 579 11.96 15.96 17.18
C TYR A 579 11.80 15.88 15.66
N ARG A 580 12.03 17.00 14.98
CA ARG A 580 11.93 17.14 13.54
C ARG A 580 13.31 17.11 12.87
N LEU A 581 13.58 16.06 12.13
CA LEU A 581 14.78 15.93 11.32
C LEU A 581 14.51 16.47 9.92
N MET A 582 15.02 17.67 9.62
CA MET A 582 15.11 18.17 8.26
C MET A 582 16.33 17.51 7.59
N PRO A 583 16.19 16.84 6.43
CA PRO A 583 17.33 16.43 5.62
C PRO A 583 18.15 17.67 5.28
N LYS A 584 19.48 17.59 5.39
CA LYS A 584 20.35 18.68 4.91
C LYS A 584 20.10 18.86 3.41
N LYS A 585 19.85 20.12 3.00
CA LYS A 585 19.64 20.51 1.61
C LYS A 585 20.87 20.23 0.75
#